data_AF-K2BLA4-F1
#
_entry.id   AF-K2BLA4-F1
#
_cell.length_a   1.000
_cell.length_b   1.000
_cell.length_c   1.000
_cell.angle_alpha   90.00
_cell.angle_beta   90.00
_cell.angle_gamma   90.00
#
_symmetry.space_group_name_H-M   'P 1'
#
loop_
_entity.id
_entity.type
_entity.pdbx_description
1 polymer ?
#
loop_
_entity_poly.entity_id
_entity_poly.type
_entity_poly.pdbx_seq_one_letter_code
_entity_poly.pdbx_strand_id
1 'polypeptide(L)'
;MHIQAHEKGLDFTLEQPSNLPRHVTVDGGKLRQVLINLIGNAIKYTKRGSVIFRARVTGQDSTDRVRIRFEIEDTGIGIQKEDQERIFLPFVQLGEQIPAQAGTG
;
A
#
# COMPACT_ATOMS: atom_id res chain seq x y z
N MET A 1 -10.38 4.87 -3.99
CA MET A 1 -9.47 3.78 -4.41
C MET A 1 -10.09 2.90 -5.48
N HIS A 2 -11.07 2.02 -5.20
CA HIS A 2 -11.70 1.21 -6.25
C HIS A 2 -12.29 2.05 -7.39
N ILE A 3 -13.01 3.13 -7.05
CA ILE A 3 -13.57 4.08 -8.02
C ILE A 3 -12.46 4.75 -8.86
N GLN A 4 -11.36 5.19 -8.24
CA GLN A 4 -10.24 5.84 -8.92
C GLN A 4 -9.47 4.88 -9.86
N ALA A 5 -9.33 3.60 -9.47
CA ALA A 5 -8.74 2.58 -10.33
C ALA A 5 -9.64 2.34 -11.55
N HIS A 6 -10.95 2.22 -11.34
CA HIS A 6 -11.93 2.05 -12.40
C HIS A 6 -11.99 3.25 -13.34
N GLU A 7 -11.92 4.48 -12.82
CA GLU A 7 -11.83 5.73 -13.61
C GLU A 7 -10.56 5.78 -14.47
N LYS A 8 -9.46 5.16 -14.04
CA LYS A 8 -8.24 4.97 -14.83
C LYS A 8 -8.28 3.75 -15.77
N GLY A 9 -9.33 2.94 -15.73
CA GLY A 9 -9.41 1.68 -16.47
C GLY A 9 -8.42 0.61 -15.99
N LEU A 10 -8.06 0.63 -14.71
CA LEU A 10 -7.21 -0.39 -14.08
C LEU A 10 -8.08 -1.51 -13.50
N ASP A 11 -7.60 -2.75 -13.65
CA ASP A 11 -8.19 -3.90 -12.97
C ASP A 11 -7.82 -3.86 -11.48
N PHE A 12 -8.82 -3.76 -10.60
CA PHE A 12 -8.59 -3.76 -9.17
C PHE A 12 -9.19 -5.01 -8.53
N THR A 13 -8.35 -5.82 -7.89
CA THR A 13 -8.77 -7.07 -7.23
C THR A 13 -8.51 -7.02 -5.73
N LEU A 14 -9.51 -7.42 -4.95
CA LEU A 14 -9.38 -7.63 -3.51
C LEU A 14 -9.38 -9.14 -3.22
N GLU A 15 -8.30 -9.65 -2.66
CA GLU A 15 -8.20 -11.03 -2.18
C GLU A 15 -8.22 -11.06 -0.65
N GLN A 16 -9.26 -11.68 -0.09
CA GLN A 16 -9.40 -11.89 1.34
C GLN A 16 -9.77 -13.36 1.62
N PRO A 17 -9.04 -14.06 2.50
CA PRO A 17 -9.33 -15.44 2.83
C PRO A 17 -10.50 -15.50 3.80
N SER A 18 -11.21 -16.63 3.80
CA SER A 18 -12.34 -16.87 4.70
C SER A 18 -11.94 -16.88 6.18
N ASN A 19 -10.68 -17.15 6.49
CA ASN A 19 -10.14 -17.15 7.86
C ASN A 19 -9.73 -15.76 8.35
N LEU A 20 -9.96 -14.69 7.58
CA LEU A 20 -9.69 -13.33 8.03
C LEU A 20 -10.69 -12.93 9.13
N PRO A 21 -10.22 -12.47 10.31
CA PRO A 21 -11.12 -12.05 11.37
C PRO A 21 -12.00 -10.85 10.94
N ARG A 22 -13.29 -10.90 11.29
CA ARG A 22 -14.23 -9.80 10.95
C ARG A 22 -13.92 -8.51 11.70
N HIS A 23 -13.31 -8.61 12.88
CA HIS A 23 -12.95 -7.48 13.72
C HIS A 23 -11.56 -7.71 14.31
N VAL A 24 -10.79 -6.62 14.42
CA VAL A 24 -9.47 -6.60 15.06
C VAL A 24 -9.32 -5.32 15.86
N THR A 25 -8.59 -5.39 16.97
CA THR A 25 -8.25 -4.21 17.78
C THR A 25 -6.88 -3.69 17.34
N VAL A 26 -6.88 -2.52 16.70
CA VAL A 26 -5.68 -1.84 16.17
C VAL A 26 -5.88 -0.34 16.19
N ASP A 27 -4.81 0.44 15.99
CA ASP A 27 -4.94 1.86 15.61
C ASP A 27 -5.47 1.93 14.17
N GLY A 28 -6.80 1.99 14.05
CA GLY A 28 -7.48 2.00 12.76
C GLY A 28 -7.15 3.23 11.90
N GLY A 29 -6.78 4.36 12.52
CA GLY A 29 -6.37 5.57 11.81
C GLY A 29 -5.03 5.37 11.11
N LYS A 30 -4.01 4.92 11.86
CA LYS A 30 -2.68 4.65 11.29
C LYS A 30 -2.71 3.54 10.25
N LEU A 31 -3.42 2.45 10.51
CA LEU A 31 -3.54 1.35 9.55
C LEU A 31 -4.20 1.82 8.24
N ARG A 32 -5.29 2.59 8.34
CA ARG A 32 -5.97 3.14 7.17
C ARG A 32 -5.05 4.07 6.38
N GLN A 33 -4.28 4.93 7.05
CA GLN A 33 -3.34 5.84 6.40
C GLN A 33 -2.28 5.07 5.60
N VAL A 34 -1.68 4.04 6.21
CA VAL A 34 -0.68 3.20 5.53
C VAL A 34 -1.27 2.54 4.29
N LEU A 35 -2.45 1.90 4.42
CA LEU A 35 -3.10 1.23 3.29
C LEU A 35 -3.50 2.20 2.19
N ILE A 36 -4.02 3.38 2.54
CA ILE A 36 -4.38 4.43 1.57
C ILE A 36 -3.14 4.90 0.80
N ASN A 37 -2.01 5.12 1.48
CA ASN A 37 -0.78 5.57 0.83
C ASN A 37 -0.25 4.52 -0.15
N LEU A 38 -0.19 3.26 0.26
CA LEU A 38 0.32 2.18 -0.59
C LEU A 38 -0.58 1.92 -1.79
N ILE A 39 -1.90 1.80 -1.58
CA ILE A 39 -2.89 1.60 -2.67
C ILE A 39 -2.92 2.83 -3.59
N GLY A 40 -2.84 4.03 -3.01
CA GLY A 40 -2.77 5.28 -3.76
C GLY A 40 -1.54 5.33 -4.67
N ASN A 41 -0.37 4.91 -4.17
CA ASN A 41 0.85 4.82 -4.96
C ASN A 41 0.69 3.81 -6.12
N ALA A 42 0.20 2.60 -5.85
CA ALA A 42 -0.06 1.61 -6.90
C ALA A 42 -0.96 2.19 -8.01
N ILE A 43 -2.13 2.73 -7.66
CA ILE A 43 -3.05 3.34 -8.65
C ILE A 43 -2.42 4.55 -9.36
N LYS A 44 -1.60 5.35 -8.66
CA LYS A 44 -0.92 6.53 -9.24
C LYS A 44 0.07 6.11 -10.33
N TYR A 45 0.90 5.11 -10.05
CA TYR A 45 2.05 4.73 -10.89
C TYR A 45 1.77 3.59 -11.87
N THR A 46 0.64 2.89 -11.75
CA THR A 46 0.13 1.99 -12.79
C THR A 46 -0.73 2.78 -13.78
N LYS A 47 -0.30 2.85 -15.05
CA LYS A 47 -1.07 3.53 -16.12
C LYS A 47 -2.08 2.60 -16.78
N ARG A 48 -1.73 1.33 -16.93
CA ARG A 48 -2.53 0.25 -17.51
C ARG A 48 -2.12 -1.06 -16.83
N GLY A 49 -3.04 -2.01 -16.74
CA GLY A 49 -2.82 -3.29 -16.07
C GLY A 49 -3.62 -3.36 -14.78
N SER A 50 -3.05 -3.98 -13.74
CA SER A 50 -3.79 -4.36 -12.54
C SER A 50 -3.13 -3.91 -11.25
N VAL A 51 -3.97 -3.77 -10.22
CA VAL A 51 -3.59 -3.59 -8.82
C VAL A 51 -4.33 -4.63 -8.00
N ILE A 52 -3.60 -5.42 -7.22
CA ILE A 52 -4.15 -6.47 -6.37
C ILE A 52 -3.86 -6.13 -4.92
N PHE A 53 -4.91 -6.05 -4.10
CA PHE A 53 -4.79 -5.89 -2.67
C PHE A 53 -5.15 -7.22 -1.99
N ARG A 54 -4.22 -7.76 -1.20
CA ARG A 54 -4.38 -9.02 -0.48
C ARG A 54 -4.26 -8.82 1.02
N ALA A 55 -5.12 -9.51 1.78
CA ALA A 55 -4.95 -9.69 3.21
C ALA A 55 -4.75 -11.19 3.48
N ARG A 56 -3.75 -11.58 4.26
CA ARG A 56 -3.52 -13.00 4.62
C ARG A 56 -3.26 -13.15 6.11
N VAL A 57 -3.90 -14.12 6.74
CA VAL A 57 -3.51 -14.55 8.09
C VAL A 57 -2.24 -15.37 7.97
N THR A 58 -1.17 -14.93 8.64
CA THR A 58 0.18 -15.54 8.59
C THR A 58 0.60 -16.17 9.91
N GLY A 59 -0.23 -16.04 10.93
CA GLY A 59 -0.03 -16.65 12.24
C GLY A 59 -1.09 -16.19 13.21
N GLN A 60 -1.27 -16.99 14.24
CA GLN A 60 -2.07 -16.68 15.41
C GLN A 60 -1.29 -17.20 16.62
N ASP A 61 -1.19 -16.39 17.67
CA ASP A 61 -0.55 -16.83 18.91
C ASP A 61 -1.57 -17.29 19.95
N SER A 62 -1.08 -17.80 21.07
CA SER A 62 -1.89 -18.30 22.19
C SER A 62 -2.62 -17.19 22.96
N THR A 63 -2.42 -15.92 22.63
CA THR A 63 -2.99 -14.75 23.31
C THR A 63 -4.04 -14.04 22.45
N ASP A 64 -4.68 -14.75 21.53
CA ASP A 64 -5.66 -14.25 20.56
C ASP A 64 -5.12 -13.13 19.65
N ARG A 65 -3.80 -13.00 19.51
CA ARG A 65 -3.24 -12.07 18.53
C ARG A 65 -3.12 -12.77 17.20
N VAL A 66 -3.64 -12.10 16.18
CA VAL A 66 -3.54 -12.52 14.79
C VAL A 66 -2.48 -11.69 14.09
N ARG A 67 -1.64 -12.34 13.28
CA ARG A 67 -0.72 -11.66 12.36
C ARG A 67 -1.34 -11.64 10.97
N ILE A 68 -1.78 -10.46 10.55
CA ILE A 68 -2.31 -10.22 9.21
C ILE A 68 -1.22 -9.56 8.36
N ARG A 69 -0.89 -10.16 7.22
CA ARG A 69 -0.06 -9.57 6.18
C ARG A 69 -0.95 -8.90 5.16
N PHE A 70 -0.70 -7.62 4.90
CA PHE A 70 -1.31 -6.88 3.81
C PHE A 70 -0.29 -6.77 2.67
N GLU A 71 -0.72 -7.09 1.45
CA GLU A 71 0.13 -7.07 0.26
C GLU A 71 -0.56 -6.24 -0.81
N ILE A 72 0.15 -5.28 -1.40
CA ILE A 72 -0.31 -4.52 -2.55
C ILE A 72 0.65 -4.86 -3.68
N GLU A 73 0.13 -5.42 -4.75
CA GLU A 73 0.87 -5.75 -5.97
C GLU A 73 0.33 -4.92 -7.11
N ASP A 74 1.22 -4.36 -7.93
CA ASP A 74 0.85 -3.56 -9.08
C ASP A 74 1.75 -3.86 -10.29
N THR A 75 1.23 -3.61 -11.49
CA THR A 75 1.96 -3.80 -12.75
C THR A 75 2.52 -2.48 -13.31
N GLY A 76 2.79 -1.51 -12.44
CA GLY A 76 3.26 -0.19 -12.81
C GLY A 76 4.72 -0.16 -13.26
N ILE A 77 5.28 1.04 -13.27
CA ILE A 77 6.67 1.30 -13.72
C ILE A 77 7.75 0.62 -12.86
N GLY A 78 7.39 0.08 -11.70
CA GLY A 78 8.31 -0.48 -10.73
C GLY A 78 9.18 0.58 -10.04
N ILE A 79 10.09 0.10 -9.19
CA ILE A 79 11.07 0.93 -8.48
C ILE A 79 12.45 0.40 -8.84
N GLN A 80 13.33 1.28 -9.31
CA GLN A 80 14.71 0.92 -9.63
C GLN A 80 15.42 0.39 -8.39
N LYS A 81 16.32 -0.59 -8.57
CA LYS A 81 16.94 -1.32 -7.45
C LYS A 81 17.68 -0.37 -6.50
N GLU A 82 18.32 0.65 -7.04
CA GLU A 82 19.09 1.66 -6.33
C GLU A 82 18.20 2.57 -5.46
N ASP A 83 16.91 2.65 -5.79
CA ASP A 83 15.94 3.50 -5.12
C ASP A 83 15.06 2.75 -4.09
N GLN A 84 15.10 1.41 -4.07
CA GLN A 84 14.26 0.60 -3.18
C GLN A 84 14.51 0.86 -1.70
N GLU A 85 15.74 1.13 -1.30
CA GLU A 85 16.05 1.49 0.10
C GLU A 85 15.69 2.96 0.39
N ARG A 86 15.80 3.82 -0.62
CA ARG A 86 15.63 5.27 -0.48
C ARG A 86 14.18 5.68 -0.26
N ILE A 87 13.22 4.93 -0.80
CA ILE A 87 11.78 5.23 -0.61
C ILE A 87 11.30 5.09 0.84
N PHE A 88 12.09 4.45 1.71
CA PHE A 88 11.80 4.34 3.15
C PHE A 88 12.44 5.46 3.97
N LEU A 89 13.31 6.27 3.36
CA LEU A 89 13.89 7.43 4.03
C LEU A 89 12.86 8.57 4.10
N PRO A 90 12.81 9.28 5.23
CA PRO A 90 11.92 10.43 5.36
C PRO A 90 12.29 11.50 4.31
N PHE A 91 11.27 12.18 3.78
CA PHE A 91 11.39 13.28 2.80
C PHE A 91 11.98 12.90 1.42
N VAL A 92 12.05 11.61 1.07
CA VAL A 92 12.49 11.19 -0.27
C VAL A 92 11.29 10.89 -1.18
N GLN A 93 11.24 11.57 -2.32
CA GLN A 93 10.30 11.29 -3.41
C GLN A 93 11.08 11.13 -4.73
N LEU A 94 10.89 10.01 -5.41
CA LEU A 94 11.57 9.73 -6.67
C LEU A 94 10.91 10.54 -7.81
N GLY A 95 11.72 11.25 -8.59
CA GLY A 95 11.28 11.94 -9.80
C GLY A 95 10.93 13.43 -9.65
N GLU A 96 11.00 14.00 -8.45
CA GLU A 96 10.93 15.46 -8.27
C GLU A 96 12.31 15.98 -7.84
N GLN A 97 12.87 16.90 -8.64
CA GLN A 97 13.89 17.81 -8.12
C GLN A 97 13.24 18.60 -7.00
N ILE A 98 13.56 18.28 -5.75
CA ILE A 98 13.20 19.12 -4.60
C ILE A 98 13.83 20.50 -4.90
N PRO A 99 13.05 21.57 -5.13
CA PRO A 99 13.62 22.91 -5.03
C PRO A 99 14.11 23.00 -3.58
N ALA A 100 15.41 23.20 -3.41
CA ALA A 100 16.02 23.34 -2.10
C ALA A 100 15.41 24.55 -1.38
N GLN A 101 14.31 24.36 -0.64
CA GLN A 101 13.76 25.35 0.28
C GLN A 101 12.88 24.69 1.35
N ALA A 102 13.57 24.33 2.44
CA ALA A 102 13.23 24.43 3.86
C ALA A 102 11.76 24.52 4.34
N GLY A 103 11.40 23.55 5.21
CA GLY A 103 10.66 23.72 6.48
C GLY A 103 9.13 23.90 6.42
N THR A 104 8.31 23.56 7.43
CA THR A 104 8.41 22.85 8.72
C THR A 104 6.97 22.46 9.08
N GLY A 105 6.70 21.19 9.44
CA GLY A 105 5.38 20.76 9.91
C GLY A 105 5.19 19.25 9.85
#